data_AF-A0A2A9NL43-F1
#
_entry.id   AF-A0A2A9NL43-F1
#
_cell.length_a   1.000
_cell.length_b   1.000
_cell.length_c   1.000
_cell.angle_alpha   90.00
_cell.angle_beta   90.00
_cell.angle_gamma   90.00
#
_symmetry.space_group_name_H-M   'P 1'
#
loop_
_entity.id
_entity.type
_entity.pdbx_description
1 polymer ?
#
loop_
_entity_poly.entity_id
_entity_poly.type
_entity_poly.pdbx_seq_one_letter_code
_entity_poly.pdbx_strand_id
1 'polypeptide(L)'
;HPNGDIYFYNRERRLITPDDITDREKLQLVVESWEDHMYNIEDDPLKEQLGEDWELFLSDVTDTTVIIEMISRTNKTAFKWSEDRGLERWQGKEHFWSLLAEYPSHHCELPPGVEHEFIRTIYTRKAIQTTGAVFPLTFEQIDHALTRYHQLKDLQTRGVDVIPTLTWLMGAVMPLNNPSTSIMADMF
;
A
#
# COMPACT_ATOMS: atom_id res chain seq x y z
N HIS A 1 -1.35 7.00 11.17
CA HIS A 1 -0.73 5.72 10.79
C HIS A 1 -0.42 4.87 12.02
N PRO A 2 -0.41 3.53 11.97
CA PRO A 2 -0.07 2.66 13.13
C PRO A 2 1.31 2.93 13.78
N ASN A 3 2.27 3.53 13.06
CA ASN A 3 3.57 3.94 13.61
C ASN A 3 3.58 5.36 14.21
N GLY A 4 2.47 6.11 14.15
CA GLY A 4 2.38 7.50 14.61
C GLY A 4 2.45 8.56 13.51
N ASP A 5 2.82 8.20 12.28
CA ASP A 5 2.90 9.14 11.17
C ASP A 5 1.53 9.67 10.75
N ILE A 6 1.51 10.89 10.24
CA ILE A 6 0.32 11.61 9.81
C ILE A 6 0.35 11.71 8.28
N TYR A 7 -0.79 11.43 7.66
CA TYR A 7 -1.03 11.69 6.25
C TYR A 7 -2.48 12.16 6.10
N PHE A 8 -2.78 12.77 4.96
CA PHE A 8 -4.08 13.32 4.65
C PHE A 8 -4.74 12.52 3.54
N TYR A 9 -6.05 12.34 3.65
CA TYR A 9 -6.85 11.59 2.68
C TYR A 9 -8.07 12.41 2.25
N ASN A 10 -8.22 12.62 0.94
CA ASN A 10 -9.41 13.18 0.33
C ASN A 10 -10.14 12.08 -0.45
N ARG A 11 -11.30 11.66 0.07
CA ARG A 11 -12.10 10.58 -0.51
C ARG A 11 -12.68 10.91 -1.89
N GLU A 12 -13.11 12.16 -2.11
CA GLU A 12 -13.73 12.57 -3.38
C GLU A 12 -12.71 12.53 -4.53
N ARG A 13 -11.48 12.94 -4.24
CA ARG A 13 -10.36 12.93 -5.19
C ARG A 13 -9.54 11.64 -5.19
N ARG A 14 -9.85 10.70 -4.27
CA ARG A 14 -9.08 9.48 -4.03
C ARG A 14 -7.59 9.75 -3.82
N LEU A 15 -7.30 10.88 -3.18
CA LEU A 15 -5.97 11.45 -3.05
C LEU A 15 -5.46 11.25 -1.63
N ILE A 16 -4.24 10.71 -1.53
CA ILE A 16 -3.48 10.54 -0.31
C ILE A 16 -2.20 11.35 -0.43
N THR A 17 -1.83 12.05 0.63
CA THR A 17 -0.55 12.75 0.69
C THR A 17 0.01 12.76 2.12
N PRO A 18 1.32 12.48 2.30
CA PRO A 18 1.98 12.69 3.59
C PRO A 18 2.38 14.16 3.81
N ASP A 19 2.31 15.01 2.77
CA ASP A 19 2.65 16.42 2.90
C ASP A 19 1.66 17.16 3.82
N ASP A 20 2.20 18.08 4.63
CA ASP A 20 1.41 18.87 5.58
C ASP A 20 0.53 19.90 4.85
N ILE A 21 -0.69 19.50 4.50
CA ILE A 21 -1.68 20.37 3.86
C ILE A 21 -2.36 21.35 4.83
N THR A 22 -1.96 21.38 6.11
CA THR A 22 -2.33 22.50 6.98
C THR A 22 -1.54 23.76 6.63
N ASP A 23 -0.39 23.58 5.97
CA ASP A 23 0.27 24.64 5.22
C ASP A 23 -0.49 24.90 3.91
N ARG A 24 -0.89 26.15 3.73
CA ARG A 24 -1.66 26.60 2.57
C ARG A 24 -0.87 26.46 1.26
N GLU A 25 0.44 26.69 1.30
CA GLU A 25 1.29 26.59 0.11
C GLU A 25 1.38 25.14 -0.37
N LYS A 26 1.64 24.21 0.57
CA LYS A 26 1.62 22.77 0.27
C LYS A 26 0.27 22.28 -0.21
N LEU A 27 -0.82 22.72 0.43
CA LEU A 27 -2.18 22.38 -0.02
C LEU A 27 -2.41 22.84 -1.46
N GLN A 28 -1.98 24.06 -1.81
CA GLN A 28 -2.12 24.58 -3.16
C GLN A 28 -1.35 23.72 -4.16
N LEU A 29 -0.08 23.42 -3.89
CA LEU A 29 0.74 22.59 -4.77
C LEU A 29 0.20 21.18 -4.96
N VAL A 30 -0.30 20.55 -3.89
CA VAL A 30 -0.93 19.22 -3.94
C VAL A 30 -2.19 19.24 -4.83
N VAL A 31 -3.01 20.29 -4.71
CA VAL A 31 -4.24 20.43 -5.51
C VAL A 31 -3.91 20.70 -6.98
N GLU A 32 -2.99 21.63 -7.26
CA GLU A 32 -2.56 21.95 -8.63
C GLU A 32 -1.93 20.73 -9.31
N SER A 33 -1.02 20.03 -8.62
CA SER A 33 -0.44 18.78 -9.12
C SER A 33 -1.50 17.72 -9.40
N TRP A 34 -2.48 17.56 -8.50
CA TRP A 34 -3.59 16.64 -8.73
C TRP A 34 -4.38 16.99 -10.00
N GLU A 35 -4.74 18.27 -10.18
CA GLU A 35 -5.52 18.73 -11.33
C GLU A 35 -4.76 18.53 -12.65
N ASP A 36 -3.48 18.92 -12.68
CA ASP A 36 -2.63 18.81 -13.86
C ASP A 36 -2.42 17.35 -14.30
N HIS A 37 -2.13 16.45 -13.35
CA HIS A 37 -1.83 15.06 -13.71
C HIS A 37 -3.09 14.23 -13.97
N MET A 38 -4.22 14.53 -13.32
CA MET A 38 -5.47 13.81 -13.59
C MET A 38 -5.95 14.05 -15.02
N TYR A 39 -5.73 15.24 -15.59
CA TYR A 39 -6.01 15.51 -17.01
C TYR A 39 -5.22 14.55 -17.92
N ASN A 40 -3.94 14.34 -17.64
CA ASN A 40 -3.08 13.46 -18.46
C ASN A 40 -3.42 11.97 -18.26
N ILE A 41 -3.76 11.56 -17.03
CA ILE A 41 -4.16 10.17 -16.73
C ILE A 41 -5.51 9.83 -17.38
N GLU A 42 -6.39 10.82 -17.57
CA GLU A 42 -7.72 10.58 -18.13
C GLU A 42 -7.68 10.03 -19.56
N ASP A 43 -6.66 10.39 -20.33
CA ASP A 43 -6.41 9.94 -21.70
C ASP A 43 -5.35 8.83 -21.80
N ASP A 44 -4.79 8.37 -20.68
CA ASP A 44 -3.73 7.35 -20.68
C ASP A 44 -4.28 5.95 -21.05
N PRO A 45 -3.63 5.19 -21.96
CA PRO A 45 -4.07 3.85 -22.36
C PRO A 45 -4.20 2.82 -21.22
N LEU A 46 -3.48 3.02 -20.11
CA LEU A 46 -3.51 2.12 -18.95
C LEU A 46 -4.54 2.54 -17.90
N LYS A 47 -5.22 3.68 -18.06
CA LYS A 47 -6.27 4.14 -17.13
C LYS A 47 -7.32 3.08 -16.83
N GLU A 48 -7.77 2.35 -17.85
CA GLU A 48 -8.78 1.30 -17.68
C GLU A 48 -8.32 0.20 -16.70
N GLN A 49 -7.01 -0.01 -16.57
CA GLN A 49 -6.45 -1.00 -15.64
C GLN A 49 -6.44 -0.53 -14.18
N LEU A 50 -6.64 0.76 -13.91
CA LEU A 50 -6.84 1.27 -12.54
C LEU A 50 -8.16 0.74 -11.96
N GLY A 51 -9.18 0.53 -12.79
CA GLY A 51 -10.51 0.08 -12.37
C GLY A 51 -11.28 1.16 -11.59
N GLU A 52 -12.28 0.74 -10.81
CA GLU A 52 -13.14 1.68 -10.08
C GLU A 52 -12.68 1.97 -8.64
N ASP A 53 -11.79 1.17 -8.07
CA ASP A 53 -11.33 1.28 -6.67
C ASP A 53 -9.83 1.56 -6.62
N TRP A 54 -9.41 2.65 -7.25
CA TRP A 54 -8.04 3.12 -7.24
C TRP A 54 -7.82 4.24 -6.23
N GLU A 55 -6.58 4.37 -5.77
CA GLU A 55 -6.11 5.44 -4.88
C GLU A 55 -4.83 6.03 -5.48
N LEU A 56 -4.67 7.36 -5.37
CA LEU A 56 -3.54 8.13 -5.85
C LEU A 56 -2.76 8.69 -4.66
N PHE A 57 -1.45 8.58 -4.73
CA PHE A 57 -0.51 9.06 -3.74
C PHE A 57 0.32 10.18 -4.37
N LEU A 58 0.28 11.35 -3.75
CA LEU A 58 1.17 12.46 -4.09
C LEU A 58 2.10 12.71 -2.91
N SER A 59 3.40 12.55 -3.13
CA SER A 59 4.42 12.79 -2.11
C SER A 59 5.57 13.64 -2.65
N ASP A 60 6.31 14.26 -1.73
CA ASP A 60 7.44 15.14 -2.04
C ASP A 60 7.04 16.27 -3.01
N VAL A 61 5.86 16.86 -2.78
CA VAL A 61 5.29 17.88 -3.65
C VAL A 61 6.02 19.20 -3.46
N THR A 62 6.65 19.67 -4.53
CA THR A 62 7.31 20.98 -4.65
C THR A 62 6.95 21.62 -5.99
N ASP A 63 7.35 22.88 -6.21
CA ASP A 63 7.19 23.58 -7.49
C ASP A 63 7.84 22.86 -8.68
N THR A 64 8.76 21.92 -8.44
CA THR A 64 9.58 21.27 -9.48
C THR A 64 9.51 19.75 -9.47
N THR A 65 9.00 19.16 -8.40
CA THR A 65 9.00 17.71 -8.21
C THR A 65 7.70 17.26 -7.57
N VAL A 66 7.21 16.14 -8.04
CA VAL A 66 6.12 15.41 -7.40
C VAL A 66 6.32 13.92 -7.69
N ILE A 67 6.19 13.10 -6.66
CA ILE A 67 6.12 11.65 -6.82
C ILE A 67 4.65 11.27 -6.89
N ILE A 68 4.30 10.55 -7.95
CA ILE A 68 2.94 10.16 -8.26
C ILE A 68 2.88 8.65 -8.39
N GLU A 69 2.19 8.05 -7.44
CA GLU A 69 1.94 6.62 -7.43
C GLU A 69 0.46 6.36 -7.33
N MET A 70 0.03 5.19 -7.79
CA MET A 70 -1.37 4.78 -7.71
C MET A 70 -1.44 3.30 -7.35
N ILE A 71 -2.50 2.90 -6.68
CA ILE A 71 -2.87 1.49 -6.56
C ILE A 71 -4.26 1.25 -7.11
N SER A 72 -4.44 0.10 -7.75
CA SER A 72 -5.77 -0.49 -7.96
C SER A 72 -5.98 -1.55 -6.88
N ARG A 73 -6.94 -1.32 -5.99
CA ARG A 73 -7.26 -2.23 -4.87
C ARG A 73 -7.82 -3.56 -5.35
N THR A 74 -8.75 -3.52 -6.31
CA THR A 74 -9.33 -4.71 -6.92
C THR A 74 -8.30 -5.52 -7.71
N ASN A 75 -7.46 -4.83 -8.50
CA ASN A 75 -6.48 -5.52 -9.35
C ASN A 75 -5.17 -5.84 -8.61
N LYS A 76 -5.03 -5.39 -7.36
CA LYS A 76 -3.85 -5.60 -6.50
C LYS A 76 -2.54 -5.26 -7.21
N THR A 77 -2.55 -4.10 -7.86
CA THR A 77 -1.48 -3.64 -8.74
C THR A 77 -1.15 -2.19 -8.40
N ALA A 78 0.14 -1.86 -8.44
CA ALA A 78 0.60 -0.48 -8.29
C ALA A 78 1.05 0.07 -9.64
N PHE A 79 0.95 1.39 -9.77
CA PHE A 79 1.36 2.18 -10.92
C PHE A 79 2.17 3.38 -10.44
N LYS A 80 2.95 3.94 -11.34
CA LYS A 80 3.61 5.23 -11.18
C LYS A 80 3.36 6.08 -12.41
N TRP A 81 3.36 7.39 -12.25
CA TRP A 81 3.32 8.32 -13.37
C TRP A 81 4.71 8.93 -13.61
N SER A 82 5.03 9.18 -14.87
CA SER A 82 6.16 10.02 -15.26
C SER A 82 5.83 10.82 -16.51
N GLU A 83 6.32 12.05 -16.61
CA GLU A 83 6.07 12.94 -17.76
C GLU A 83 6.48 12.30 -19.10
N ASP A 84 7.59 11.55 -19.11
CA ASP A 84 8.12 10.98 -20.35
C ASP A 84 7.34 9.75 -20.85
N ARG A 85 6.68 9.00 -19.94
CA ARG A 85 6.13 7.67 -20.24
C ARG A 85 4.65 7.51 -19.88
N GLY A 86 4.05 8.52 -19.26
CA GLY A 86 2.71 8.45 -18.73
C GLY A 86 2.61 7.46 -17.58
N LEU A 87 1.47 6.75 -17.51
CA LEU A 87 1.20 5.77 -16.48
C LEU A 87 1.98 4.48 -16.77
N GLU A 88 2.70 3.99 -15.77
CA GLU A 88 3.47 2.75 -15.86
C GLU A 88 3.09 1.81 -14.74
N ARG A 89 2.88 0.53 -15.08
CA ARG A 89 2.64 -0.51 -14.11
C ARG A 89 3.95 -0.93 -13.42
N TRP A 90 3.94 -1.00 -12.08
CA TRP A 90 5.00 -1.64 -11.33
C TRP A 90 5.04 -3.15 -11.60
N GLN A 91 6.24 -3.70 -11.77
CA GLN A 91 6.41 -5.14 -11.91
C GLN A 91 6.19 -5.81 -10.54
N GLY A 92 5.34 -6.82 -10.50
CA GLY A 92 4.99 -7.53 -9.27
C GLY A 92 3.91 -6.83 -8.43
N LYS A 93 3.83 -7.21 -7.15
CA LYS A 93 2.84 -6.71 -6.18
C LYS A 93 3.46 -6.07 -4.95
N GLU A 94 4.78 -6.06 -4.87
CA GLU A 94 5.54 -5.58 -3.72
C GLU A 94 5.19 -4.11 -3.43
N HIS A 95 5.17 -3.27 -4.47
CA HIS A 95 4.80 -1.86 -4.34
C HIS A 95 3.33 -1.67 -3.92
N PHE A 96 2.43 -2.51 -4.42
CA PHE A 96 1.02 -2.50 -3.99
C PHE A 96 0.91 -2.75 -2.49
N TRP A 97 1.61 -3.76 -1.99
CA TRP A 97 1.63 -4.08 -0.56
C TRP A 97 2.31 -3.01 0.27
N SER A 98 3.42 -2.43 -0.20
CA SER A 98 4.10 -1.33 0.48
C SER A 98 3.19 -0.11 0.63
N LEU A 99 2.50 0.32 -0.44
CA LEU A 99 1.60 1.47 -0.38
C LEU A 99 0.37 1.21 0.51
N LEU A 100 -0.17 -0.01 0.52
CA LEU A 100 -1.20 -0.40 1.49
C LEU A 100 -0.69 -0.32 2.93
N ALA A 101 0.56 -0.72 3.16
CA ALA A 101 1.17 -0.66 4.48
C ALA A 101 1.35 0.79 4.93
N GLU A 102 1.79 1.66 4.02
CA GLU A 102 2.18 3.05 4.26
C GLU A 102 0.98 3.96 4.56
N TYR A 103 -0.20 3.65 4.04
CA TYR A 103 -1.38 4.52 4.20
C TYR A 103 -2.65 3.77 4.65
N PRO A 104 -2.63 2.98 5.74
CA PRO A 104 -3.69 2.01 6.01
C PRO A 104 -4.89 2.58 6.77
N SER A 105 -4.75 3.74 7.40
CA SER A 105 -5.69 4.30 8.40
C SER A 105 -7.02 4.79 7.82
N HIS A 106 -7.11 4.98 6.51
CA HIS A 106 -8.29 5.51 5.85
C HIS A 106 -9.20 4.41 5.28
N HIS A 107 -8.75 3.15 5.30
CA HIS A 107 -9.52 2.05 4.78
C HIS A 107 -10.59 1.59 5.79
N CYS A 108 -11.84 1.59 5.36
CA CYS A 108 -12.95 0.98 6.10
C CYS A 108 -13.13 -0.52 5.81
N GLU A 109 -12.50 -1.02 4.75
CA GLU A 109 -12.51 -2.42 4.36
C GLU A 109 -11.16 -2.83 3.76
N LEU A 110 -10.85 -4.12 3.86
CA LEU A 110 -9.68 -4.70 3.19
C LEU A 110 -9.91 -4.75 1.67
N PRO A 111 -8.90 -4.48 0.84
CA PRO A 111 -9.02 -4.71 -0.59
C PRO A 111 -9.48 -6.14 -0.94
N PRO A 112 -10.23 -6.33 -2.04
CA PRO A 112 -10.78 -7.64 -2.37
C PRO A 112 -9.71 -8.75 -2.46
N GLY A 113 -9.88 -9.78 -1.65
CA GLY A 113 -9.04 -10.98 -1.66
C GLY A 113 -7.62 -10.82 -1.10
N VAL A 114 -7.23 -9.67 -0.53
CA VAL A 114 -5.89 -9.52 0.07
C VAL A 114 -5.69 -10.40 1.29
N GLU A 115 -6.71 -10.56 2.13
CA GLU A 115 -6.63 -11.41 3.33
C GLU A 115 -6.40 -12.88 2.96
N HIS A 116 -7.14 -13.37 1.97
CA HIS A 116 -6.96 -14.74 1.47
C HIS A 116 -5.55 -14.95 0.89
N GLU A 117 -5.05 -13.98 0.13
CA GLU A 117 -3.71 -14.03 -0.45
C GLU A 117 -2.62 -14.02 0.63
N PHE A 118 -2.77 -13.17 1.66
CA PHE A 118 -1.88 -13.12 2.82
C PHE A 118 -1.82 -14.46 3.56
N ILE A 119 -2.99 -14.99 3.95
CA ILE A 119 -3.08 -16.25 4.70
C ILE A 119 -2.48 -17.42 3.93
N ARG A 120 -2.86 -17.57 2.66
CA ARG A 120 -2.31 -18.62 1.79
C ARG A 120 -0.78 -18.52 1.70
N THR A 121 -0.26 -17.31 1.50
CA THR A 121 1.18 -17.08 1.34
C THR A 121 1.95 -17.43 2.61
N ILE A 122 1.48 -16.96 3.77
CA ILE A 122 2.12 -17.23 5.06
C ILE A 122 2.15 -18.73 5.37
N TYR A 123 1.03 -19.44 5.21
CA TYR A 123 1.00 -20.88 5.50
C TYR A 123 1.84 -21.69 4.50
N THR A 124 1.85 -21.30 3.23
CA THR A 124 2.71 -21.95 2.22
C THR A 124 4.18 -21.79 2.60
N ARG A 125 4.59 -20.60 3.05
CA ARG A 125 5.97 -20.35 3.49
C ARG A 125 6.33 -21.13 4.73
N LYS A 126 5.46 -21.13 5.73
CA LYS A 126 5.66 -21.92 6.94
C LYS A 126 5.90 -23.39 6.59
N ALA A 127 5.16 -23.94 5.63
CA ALA A 127 5.37 -25.30 5.14
C ALA A 127 6.72 -25.47 4.41
N ILE A 128 7.06 -24.59 3.46
CA ILE A 128 8.30 -24.72 2.67
C ILE A 128 9.56 -24.48 3.53
N GLN A 129 9.51 -23.63 4.55
CA GLN A 129 10.66 -23.40 5.42
C GLN A 129 11.04 -24.66 6.22
N THR A 130 10.07 -25.52 6.53
CA THR A 130 10.36 -26.85 7.14
C THR A 130 11.14 -27.78 6.22
N THR A 131 11.18 -27.49 4.90
CA THR A 131 11.96 -28.25 3.93
C THR A 131 13.35 -27.64 3.64
N GLY A 132 13.78 -26.65 4.45
CA GLY A 132 15.13 -26.07 4.37
C GLY A 132 15.31 -24.93 3.35
N ALA A 133 14.22 -24.39 2.79
CA ALA A 133 14.30 -23.22 1.91
C ALA A 133 14.60 -21.94 2.71
N VAL A 134 15.40 -21.05 2.12
CA VAL A 134 15.71 -19.74 2.70
C VAL A 134 14.69 -18.72 2.23
N PHE A 135 14.09 -18.00 3.17
CA PHE A 135 13.15 -16.91 2.93
C PHE A 135 13.60 -15.64 3.64
N PRO A 136 13.18 -14.44 3.18
CA PRO A 136 13.47 -13.18 3.88
C PRO A 136 12.91 -13.12 5.31
N LEU A 137 11.82 -13.84 5.59
CA LEU A 137 11.24 -13.96 6.93
C LEU A 137 11.68 -15.26 7.61
N THR A 138 12.06 -15.15 8.89
CA THR A 138 12.34 -16.30 9.74
C THR A 138 11.04 -16.99 10.16
N PHE A 139 11.15 -18.24 10.61
CA PHE A 139 10.00 -18.99 11.13
C PHE A 139 9.33 -18.25 12.31
N GLU A 140 10.13 -17.63 13.18
CA GLU A 140 9.65 -16.85 14.32
C GLU A 140 8.88 -15.60 13.87
N GLN A 141 9.37 -14.89 12.85
CA GLN A 141 8.67 -13.72 12.28
C GLN A 141 7.33 -14.11 11.65
N ILE A 142 7.29 -15.25 10.95
CA ILE A 142 6.05 -15.81 10.39
C ILE A 142 5.05 -16.14 11.50
N ASP A 143 5.49 -16.77 12.58
CA ASP A 143 4.64 -17.13 13.72
C ASP A 143 4.16 -15.90 14.49
N HIS A 144 5.00 -14.88 14.62
CA HIS A 144 4.60 -13.62 15.21
C HIS A 144 3.53 -12.92 14.36
N ALA A 145 3.71 -12.85 13.03
CA ALA A 145 2.72 -12.27 12.13
C ALA A 145 1.37 -13.01 12.19
N LEU A 146 1.38 -14.35 12.22
CA LEU A 146 0.17 -15.17 12.38
C LEU A 146 -0.52 -14.92 13.72
N THR A 147 0.26 -14.90 14.80
CA THR A 147 -0.26 -14.64 16.15
C THR A 147 -0.94 -13.27 16.20
N ARG A 148 -0.28 -12.24 15.64
CA ARG A 148 -0.84 -10.89 15.59
C ARG A 148 -2.10 -10.82 14.73
N TYR A 149 -2.10 -11.48 13.57
CA TYR A 149 -3.30 -11.58 12.73
C TYR A 149 -4.48 -12.19 13.49
N HIS A 150 -4.29 -13.34 14.15
CA HIS A 150 -5.37 -13.99 14.90
C HIS A 150 -5.91 -13.11 16.04
N GLN A 151 -5.02 -12.44 16.79
CA GLN A 151 -5.43 -11.48 17.81
C GLN A 151 -6.30 -10.34 17.24
N LEU A 152 -5.93 -9.80 16.07
CA LEU A 152 -6.71 -8.76 15.41
C LEU A 152 -8.07 -9.28 14.93
N LYS A 153 -8.14 -10.51 14.40
CA LYS A 153 -9.41 -11.15 14.04
C LYS A 153 -10.31 -11.36 15.25
N ASP A 154 -9.77 -11.80 16.39
CA ASP A 154 -10.53 -11.93 17.63
C ASP A 154 -11.11 -10.58 18.09
N LEU A 155 -10.32 -9.51 18.03
CA LEU A 155 -10.79 -8.15 18.30
C LEU A 155 -11.88 -7.71 17.31
N GLN A 156 -11.73 -8.04 16.03
CA GLN A 156 -12.74 -7.75 15.01
C GLN A 156 -14.08 -8.41 15.34
N THR A 157 -14.08 -9.68 15.79
CA THR A 157 -15.32 -10.36 16.19
C THR A 157 -16.02 -9.71 17.39
N ARG A 158 -15.28 -8.92 18.17
CA ARG A 158 -15.78 -8.13 19.30
C ARG A 158 -16.22 -6.73 18.91
N GLY A 159 -16.24 -6.41 17.61
CA GLY A 159 -16.67 -5.11 17.08
C GLY A 159 -15.61 -4.02 17.12
N VAL A 160 -14.35 -4.36 17.38
CA VAL A 160 -13.25 -3.38 17.29
C VAL A 160 -12.91 -3.17 15.83
N ASP A 161 -12.79 -1.90 15.42
CA ASP A 161 -12.27 -1.57 14.10
C ASP A 161 -10.76 -1.84 14.07
N VAL A 162 -10.41 -2.92 13.36
CA VAL A 162 -9.02 -3.37 13.18
C VAL A 162 -8.58 -3.27 11.73
N ILE A 163 -9.42 -2.77 10.81
CA ILE A 163 -9.12 -2.80 9.37
C ILE A 163 -7.80 -2.07 9.08
N PRO A 164 -7.55 -0.85 9.59
CA PRO A 164 -6.25 -0.22 9.44
C PRO A 164 -5.06 -1.07 9.91
N THR A 165 -5.19 -1.72 11.06
CA THR A 165 -4.08 -2.50 11.62
C THR A 165 -3.88 -3.81 10.85
N LEU A 166 -4.95 -4.42 10.34
CA LEU A 166 -4.91 -5.58 9.47
C LEU A 166 -4.29 -5.22 8.11
N THR A 167 -4.70 -4.11 7.49
CA THR A 167 -4.11 -3.64 6.23
C THR A 167 -2.61 -3.40 6.39
N TRP A 168 -2.22 -2.70 7.45
CA TRP A 168 -0.82 -2.46 7.78
C TRP A 168 -0.03 -3.77 7.93
N LEU A 169 -0.53 -4.72 8.75
CA LEU A 169 0.15 -5.99 8.98
C LEU A 169 0.35 -6.77 7.68
N MET A 170 -0.68 -6.86 6.84
CA MET A 170 -0.59 -7.58 5.57
C MET A 170 0.37 -6.88 4.62
N GLY A 171 0.25 -5.56 4.49
CA GLY A 171 1.12 -4.74 3.65
C GLY A 171 2.58 -4.75 4.10
N ALA A 172 2.86 -4.86 5.39
CA ALA A 172 4.23 -4.91 5.93
C ALA A 172 4.92 -6.28 5.69
N VAL A 173 4.15 -7.36 5.71
CA VAL A 173 4.67 -8.73 5.59
C VAL A 173 4.81 -9.16 4.13
N MET A 174 3.90 -8.76 3.26
CA MET A 174 3.80 -9.27 1.88
C MET A 174 4.88 -8.79 0.87
N PRO A 175 5.50 -7.60 0.97
CA PRO A 175 6.59 -7.18 0.09
C PRO A 175 7.86 -8.01 0.26
N LEU A 176 8.07 -8.57 1.46
CA LEU A 176 9.18 -9.45 1.82
C LEU A 176 9.07 -10.83 1.17
N ASN A 177 8.25 -10.93 0.13
CA ASN A 177 7.96 -12.17 -0.57
C ASN A 177 8.93 -12.48 -1.71
N ASN A 178 9.71 -11.51 -2.18
CA ASN A 178 10.68 -11.69 -3.24
C ASN A 178 12.12 -11.72 -2.67
N PRO A 179 12.95 -12.74 -2.98
CA PRO A 179 14.34 -12.79 -2.52
C PRO A 179 15.22 -11.64 -3.05
N SER A 180 14.70 -10.80 -3.95
CA SER A 180 15.38 -9.64 -4.53
C SER A 180 15.33 -8.38 -3.67
N THR A 181 14.46 -8.31 -2.65
CA THR A 181 14.16 -7.08 -1.89
C THR A 181 14.63 -7.21 -0.43
N SER A 182 15.95 -7.31 -0.24
CA SER A 182 16.59 -7.32 1.09
C SER A 182 17.19 -5.96 1.42
N ILE A 183 16.38 -4.94 1.76
CA ILE A 183 16.90 -3.67 2.33
C ILE A 183 16.09 -3.14 3.54
N MET A 184 14.88 -3.62 3.86
CA MET A 184 14.07 -3.06 4.97
C MET A 184 13.76 -4.03 6.13
N ALA A 185 14.62 -5.02 6.40
CA ALA A 185 14.37 -5.99 7.47
C ALA A 185 14.74 -5.50 8.89
N ASP A 186 15.30 -4.30 9.05
CA ASP A 186 15.87 -3.84 10.33
C ASP A 186 14.87 -3.13 11.27
N MET A 187 13.56 -3.27 11.07
CA MET A 187 12.53 -2.64 11.95
C MET A 187 11.50 -3.61 12.56
N PHE A 188 11.78 -4.91 12.60
CA PHE A 188 10.93 -5.90 13.27
C PHE A 188 11.60 -6.54 14.48
#